data_AF-F9XIJ7-F1
#
_entry.id   AF-F9XIJ7-F1
#
_cell.length_a   1.000
_cell.length_b   1.000
_cell.length_c   1.000
_cell.angle_alpha   90.00
_cell.angle_beta   90.00
_cell.angle_gamma   90.00
#
_symmetry.space_group_name_H-M   'P 1'
#
loop_
_entity.id
_entity.type
_entity.pdbx_description
1 polymer ?
#
loop_
_entity_poly.entity_id
_entity_poly.type
_entity_poly.pdbx_seq_one_letter_code
_entity_poly.pdbx_strand_id
1 'polypeptide(L)'
;MSLLGLPAELRLRIYDFLPELQQDRIETVTPYSSHQTPSICRVSQIFHRETLPIYTANSLFSFPIDDAPETWARQVESWILALGPSAISRVRSIQFSQHWNITQPMRWMRHVGFYLRIERSKSSDISSRTGLDQSAGFNDAWADHFVKPSRVSDWQVTSGTYPMARDARARRLQSVELLAQTTEAYFRTRGAQEHSTGLSPGDVWFLMQAVNIVASHAIPYYDFNESGNDRGREPCETWYNMKSELELLVAQT
;
A
#
# COMPACT_ATOMS: atom_id res chain seq x y z
N MET A 1 14.10 13.19 38.19
CA MET A 1 14.51 11.94 37.53
C MET A 1 14.33 12.13 36.02
N SER A 2 15.38 12.00 35.22
CA SER A 2 15.26 12.05 33.75
C SER A 2 14.82 10.69 33.22
N LEU A 3 14.00 10.65 32.16
CA LEU A 3 13.60 9.41 31.49
C LEU A 3 14.80 8.59 31.00
N LEU A 4 15.89 9.27 30.58
CA LEU A 4 17.15 8.63 30.19
C LEU A 4 17.89 7.95 31.34
N GLY A 5 17.59 8.33 32.59
CA GLY A 5 18.16 7.70 33.79
C GLY A 5 17.50 6.37 34.16
N LEU A 6 16.39 6.00 33.51
CA LEU A 6 15.75 4.70 33.70
C LEU A 6 16.46 3.61 32.86
N PRO A 7 16.52 2.36 33.35
CA PRO A 7 16.88 1.20 32.53
C PRO A 7 16.00 1.09 31.28
N ALA A 8 16.57 0.52 30.21
CA ALA A 8 15.88 0.40 28.92
C ALA A 8 14.56 -0.40 29.05
N GLU A 9 14.52 -1.42 29.90
CA GLU A 9 13.36 -2.26 30.13
C GLU A 9 12.17 -1.46 30.66
N LEU A 10 12.42 -0.54 31.60
CA LEU A 10 11.38 0.35 32.13
C LEU A 10 10.96 1.39 31.09
N ARG A 11 11.89 1.91 30.28
CA ARG A 11 11.56 2.83 29.19
C ARG A 11 10.66 2.18 28.14
N LEU A 12 10.96 0.94 27.74
CA LEU A 12 10.12 0.19 26.80
C LEU A 12 8.70 -0.01 27.34
N ARG A 13 8.54 -0.30 28.63
CA ARG A 13 7.21 -0.37 29.27
C ARG A 13 6.48 0.97 29.28
N ILE A 14 7.19 2.09 29.40
CA ILE A 14 6.59 3.42 29.30
C ILE A 14 6.11 3.68 27.87
N TYR A 15 6.88 3.25 26.86
CA TYR A 15 6.51 3.40 25.45
C TYR A 15 5.22 2.66 25.09
N ASP A 16 4.93 1.52 25.75
CA ASP A 16 3.67 0.78 25.59
C ASP A 16 2.42 1.65 25.89
N PHE A 17 2.57 2.72 26.68
CA PHE A 17 1.49 3.64 27.03
C PHE A 17 1.49 4.94 26.20
N LEU A 18 2.44 5.14 25.30
CA LEU A 18 2.47 6.33 24.46
C LEU A 18 1.43 6.19 23.33
N PRO A 19 0.50 7.14 23.16
CA PRO A 19 -0.48 7.12 22.07
C PRO A 19 0.18 7.05 20.69
N GLU A 20 1.34 7.71 20.56
CA GLU A 20 2.07 7.80 19.30
C GLU A 20 2.62 6.46 18.81
N LEU A 21 2.77 5.48 19.72
CA LEU A 21 3.39 4.17 19.47
C LEU A 21 2.39 3.01 19.58
N GLN A 22 1.09 3.29 19.72
CA GLN A 22 0.05 2.27 19.79
C GLN A 22 -0.08 1.48 18.49
N GLN A 23 -0.56 0.24 18.61
CA GLN A 23 -0.84 -0.63 17.47
C GLN A 23 -1.95 -0.06 16.59
N ASP A 24 -1.86 -0.36 15.29
CA ASP A 24 -2.83 -0.02 14.25
C ASP A 24 -3.06 1.49 14.08
N ARG A 25 -2.05 2.29 14.42
CA ARG A 25 -2.07 3.74 14.21
C ARG A 25 -2.00 4.05 12.72
N ILE A 26 -2.96 4.81 12.22
CA ILE A 26 -2.95 5.28 10.83
C ILE A 26 -2.17 6.59 10.76
N GLU A 27 -1.09 6.58 9.98
CA GLU A 27 -0.25 7.74 9.71
C GLU A 27 -0.42 8.13 8.24
N THR A 28 -1.06 9.29 8.01
CA THR A 28 -1.19 9.82 6.66
C THR A 28 0.04 10.66 6.32
N VAL A 29 0.85 10.16 5.39
CA VAL A 29 2.03 10.89 4.91
C VAL A 29 1.57 11.90 3.88
N THR A 30 1.56 13.18 4.25
CA THR A 30 1.09 14.28 3.39
C THR A 30 2.26 15.20 3.03
N PRO A 31 2.22 15.92 1.89
CA PRO A 31 3.31 16.81 1.49
C PRO A 31 3.55 17.97 2.48
N TYR A 32 2.55 18.30 3.29
CA TYR A 32 2.63 19.38 4.29
C TYR A 32 2.89 18.88 5.71
N SER A 33 2.99 17.56 5.93
CA SER A 33 3.32 17.04 7.26
C SER A 33 4.77 17.35 7.58
N SER A 34 4.99 18.40 8.38
CA SER A 34 6.30 18.83 8.87
C SER A 34 6.98 17.79 9.78
N HIS A 35 6.26 16.76 10.19
CA HIS A 35 6.72 15.75 11.14
C HIS A 35 6.44 14.34 10.59
N GLN A 36 7.45 13.74 9.95
CA GLN A 36 7.38 12.37 9.40
C GLN A 36 7.50 11.28 10.46
N THR A 37 8.05 11.64 11.63
CA THR A 37 8.16 10.76 12.79
C THR A 37 7.63 11.45 14.04
N PRO A 38 7.13 10.68 15.03
CA PRO A 38 6.65 11.23 16.29
C PRO A 38 7.73 12.04 17.01
N SER A 39 7.31 12.96 17.87
CA SER A 39 8.24 13.86 18.56
C SER A 39 9.22 13.10 19.44
N ILE A 40 8.78 12.02 20.10
CA ILE A 40 9.65 11.18 20.95
C ILE A 40 10.82 10.57 20.16
N CYS A 41 10.61 10.24 18.89
CA CYS A 41 11.66 9.69 18.01
C CYS A 41 12.73 10.72 17.64
N ARG A 42 12.51 12.01 17.90
CA ARG A 42 13.38 13.12 17.48
C ARG A 42 14.13 13.78 18.64
N VAL A 43 13.73 13.51 19.89
CA VAL A 43 14.30 14.17 21.08
C VAL A 43 15.75 13.76 21.35
N SER A 44 16.09 12.48 21.18
CA SER A 44 17.45 11.98 21.40
C SER A 44 17.75 10.77 20.53
N GLN A 45 19.03 10.49 20.28
CA GLN A 45 19.45 9.31 19.52
C GLN A 45 19.06 7.99 20.22
N ILE A 46 19.04 7.97 21.56
CA ILE A 46 18.64 6.79 22.33
C ILE A 46 17.15 6.53 22.12
N PHE A 47 16.31 7.54 22.33
CA PHE A 47 14.88 7.41 22.09
C PHE A 47 14.57 7.10 20.64
N HIS A 48 15.29 7.71 19.70
CA HIS A 48 15.15 7.38 18.29
C HIS A 48 15.36 5.88 18.02
N ARG A 49 16.46 5.30 18.50
CA ARG A 49 16.78 3.88 18.31
C ARG A 49 15.78 2.94 18.98
N GLU A 50 15.23 3.33 20.13
CA GLU A 50 14.27 2.49 20.87
C GLU A 50 12.84 2.61 20.32
N THR A 51 12.39 3.83 19.98
CA THR A 51 10.98 4.12 19.66
C THR A 51 10.67 4.04 18.17
N LEU A 52 11.60 4.41 17.29
CA LEU A 52 11.35 4.38 15.84
C LEU A 52 10.98 2.97 15.34
N PRO A 53 11.64 1.88 15.79
CA PRO A 53 11.25 0.53 15.39
C PRO A 53 9.87 0.10 15.90
N ILE A 54 9.43 0.64 17.04
CA ILE A 54 8.10 0.37 17.61
C ILE A 54 7.06 1.12 16.76
N TYR A 55 7.32 2.40 16.49
CA TYR A 55 6.49 3.24 15.63
C TYR A 55 6.27 2.60 14.25
N THR A 56 7.34 2.19 13.56
CA THR A 56 7.20 1.61 12.21
C THR A 56 6.51 0.26 12.20
N ALA A 57 6.69 -0.56 13.24
CA ALA A 57 6.04 -1.87 13.34
C ALA A 57 4.55 -1.78 13.70
N ASN A 58 4.14 -0.71 14.39
CA ASN A 58 2.79 -0.55 14.90
C ASN A 58 1.91 0.36 14.03
N SER A 59 2.50 1.10 13.08
CA SER A 59 1.78 2.06 12.24
C SER A 59 1.42 1.50 10.86
N LEU A 60 0.27 1.92 10.35
CA LEU A 60 -0.14 1.82 8.96
C LEU A 60 0.16 3.17 8.28
N PHE A 61 1.05 3.15 7.29
CA PHE A 61 1.39 4.36 6.53
C PHE A 61 0.50 4.48 5.31
N SER A 62 -0.31 5.54 5.26
CA SER A 62 -1.21 5.84 4.14
C SER A 62 -0.68 7.00 3.31
N PHE A 63 -0.56 6.76 2.00
CA PHE A 63 -0.05 7.70 1.00
C PHE A 63 -1.15 8.05 -0.01
N PRO A 64 -1.81 9.21 0.12
CA PRO A 64 -2.67 9.73 -0.93
C PRO A 64 -1.82 10.35 -2.04
N ILE A 65 -1.75 9.68 -3.20
CA ILE A 65 -0.94 10.07 -4.36
C ILE A 65 -1.80 10.84 -5.39
N ASP A 66 -2.54 11.85 -4.97
CA ASP A 66 -3.38 12.63 -5.89
C ASP A 66 -2.66 13.87 -6.46
N ASP A 67 -1.57 14.28 -5.81
CA ASP A 67 -0.78 15.45 -6.20
C ASP A 67 0.24 15.14 -7.31
N ALA A 68 0.92 16.19 -7.81
CA ALA A 68 1.91 16.08 -8.88
C ALA A 68 3.01 15.04 -8.57
N PRO A 69 3.50 14.30 -9.59
CA PRO A 69 4.42 13.18 -9.38
C PRO A 69 5.72 13.55 -8.68
N GLU A 70 6.24 14.73 -8.97
CA GLU A 70 7.45 15.26 -8.34
C GLU A 70 7.27 15.50 -6.83
N THR A 71 6.07 15.89 -6.41
CA THR A 71 5.77 16.21 -5.01
C THR A 71 5.76 14.94 -4.17
N TRP A 72 5.08 13.89 -4.64
CA TRP A 72 5.04 12.63 -3.88
C TRP A 72 6.38 11.91 -3.92
N ALA A 73 7.15 12.00 -5.01
CA ALA A 73 8.46 11.33 -5.11
C ALA A 73 9.41 11.86 -4.02
N ARG A 74 9.49 13.20 -3.89
CA ARG A 74 10.26 13.85 -2.82
C ARG A 74 9.73 13.51 -1.43
N GLN A 75 8.41 13.40 -1.28
CA GLN A 75 7.80 13.08 0.02
C GLN A 75 8.12 11.65 0.47
N VAL A 76 8.01 10.68 -0.44
CA VAL A 76 8.35 9.29 -0.16
C VAL A 76 9.85 9.16 0.08
N GLU A 77 10.69 9.84 -0.71
CA GLU A 77 12.13 9.90 -0.46
C GLU A 77 12.45 10.44 0.94
N SER A 78 11.86 11.58 1.32
CA SER A 78 12.07 12.17 2.64
C SER A 78 11.56 11.25 3.75
N TRP A 79 10.41 10.59 3.57
CA TRP A 79 9.89 9.62 4.54
C TRP A 79 10.82 8.41 4.69
N ILE A 80 11.33 7.85 3.59
CA ILE A 80 12.32 6.77 3.59
C ILE A 80 13.59 7.22 4.34
N LEU A 81 14.08 8.43 4.06
CA LEU A 81 15.25 9.00 4.72
C LEU A 81 15.03 9.21 6.22
N ALA A 82 13.84 9.66 6.64
CA ALA A 82 13.49 9.86 8.03
C ALA A 82 13.39 8.56 8.84
N LEU A 83 12.96 7.47 8.19
CA LEU A 83 12.94 6.14 8.81
C LEU A 83 14.33 5.48 8.80
N GLY A 84 15.09 5.68 7.73
CA GLY A 84 16.34 4.98 7.49
C GLY A 84 16.16 3.48 7.20
N PRO A 85 17.25 2.78 6.83
CA PRO A 85 17.20 1.41 6.33
C PRO A 85 16.80 0.38 7.39
N SER A 86 17.08 0.65 8.67
CA SER A 86 16.76 -0.28 9.76
C SER A 86 15.28 -0.24 10.15
N ALA A 87 14.62 0.93 10.07
CA ALA A 87 13.22 1.06 10.46
C ALA A 87 12.25 0.76 9.32
N ILE A 88 12.63 1.03 8.05
CA ILE A 88 11.81 0.68 6.88
C ILE A 88 11.56 -0.82 6.78
N SER A 89 12.57 -1.65 7.09
CA SER A 89 12.42 -3.11 7.14
C SER A 89 11.48 -3.62 8.24
N ARG A 90 11.08 -2.74 9.16
CA ARG A 90 10.10 -3.06 10.21
C ARG A 90 8.70 -2.55 9.90
N VAL A 91 8.53 -1.76 8.83
CA VAL A 91 7.21 -1.32 8.38
C VAL A 91 6.37 -2.55 8.07
N ARG A 92 5.21 -2.65 8.73
CA ARG A 92 4.30 -3.78 8.55
C ARG A 92 3.18 -3.50 7.58
N SER A 93 2.70 -2.26 7.50
CA SER A 93 1.61 -1.93 6.59
C SER A 93 1.83 -0.61 5.88
N ILE A 94 1.68 -0.65 4.56
CA ILE A 94 1.68 0.52 3.69
C ILE A 94 0.42 0.46 2.84
N GLN A 95 -0.23 1.61 2.68
CA GLN A 95 -1.35 1.81 1.78
C GLN A 95 -1.04 2.99 0.85
N PHE A 96 -1.18 2.76 -0.44
CA PHE A 96 -1.20 3.79 -1.45
C PHE A 96 -2.62 3.97 -1.96
N SER A 97 -3.07 5.19 -2.14
CA SER A 97 -4.39 5.50 -2.70
C SER A 97 -4.26 6.61 -3.72
N GLN A 98 -4.95 6.48 -4.85
CA GLN A 98 -4.86 7.45 -5.95
C GLN A 98 -6.16 7.47 -6.76
N HIS A 99 -6.51 8.65 -7.29
CA HIS A 99 -7.55 8.81 -8.30
C HIS A 99 -7.00 8.57 -9.70
N TRP A 100 -7.82 8.00 -10.58
CA TRP A 100 -7.47 7.92 -12.00
C TRP A 100 -7.32 9.31 -12.60
N ASN A 101 -6.30 9.49 -13.45
CA ASN A 101 -6.06 10.74 -14.17
C ASN A 101 -7.03 10.85 -15.37
N ILE A 102 -8.27 11.25 -15.07
CA ILE A 102 -9.31 11.44 -16.07
C ILE A 102 -9.29 12.91 -16.51
N THR A 103 -8.96 13.16 -17.78
CA THR A 103 -8.82 14.52 -18.35
C THR A 103 -10.12 15.33 -18.36
N GLN A 104 -11.27 14.67 -18.56
CA GLN A 104 -12.60 15.29 -18.55
C GLN A 104 -13.59 14.45 -17.72
N PRO A 105 -13.48 14.50 -16.38
CA PRO A 105 -14.31 13.67 -15.53
C PRO A 105 -15.73 14.23 -15.51
N MET A 106 -16.73 13.38 -15.74
CA MET A 106 -18.12 13.75 -15.44
C MET A 106 -18.28 14.02 -13.94
N ARG A 107 -19.37 14.69 -13.56
CA ARG A 107 -19.66 15.15 -12.18
C ARG A 107 -19.47 14.07 -11.11
N TRP A 108 -19.66 12.79 -11.44
CA TRP A 108 -19.54 11.64 -10.54
C TRP A 108 -18.25 10.82 -10.75
N MET A 109 -17.44 11.11 -11.76
CA MET A 109 -16.20 10.38 -12.08
C MET A 109 -14.96 10.95 -11.36
N ARG A 110 -15.02 12.19 -10.85
CA ARG A 110 -13.91 12.81 -10.09
C ARG A 110 -13.61 12.12 -8.76
N HIS A 111 -14.53 11.33 -8.25
CA HIS A 111 -14.41 10.68 -6.93
C HIS A 111 -14.01 9.20 -7.03
N VAL A 112 -13.68 8.72 -8.23
CA VAL A 112 -13.31 7.33 -8.44
C VAL A 112 -11.80 7.21 -8.21
N GLY A 113 -11.45 6.55 -7.12
CA GLY A 113 -10.08 6.21 -6.77
C GLY A 113 -9.93 4.73 -6.48
N PHE A 114 -8.69 4.33 -6.31
CA PHE A 114 -8.32 2.99 -5.91
C PHE A 114 -7.26 3.04 -4.84
N TYR A 115 -7.04 1.90 -4.21
CA TYR A 115 -5.97 1.72 -3.25
C TYR A 115 -5.29 0.38 -3.43
N LEU A 116 -4.03 0.34 -2.99
CA LEU A 116 -3.21 -0.84 -2.83
C LEU A 116 -2.66 -0.81 -1.40
N ARG A 117 -2.97 -1.85 -0.64
CA ARG A 117 -2.46 -2.06 0.71
C ARG A 117 -1.65 -3.34 0.73
N ILE A 118 -0.46 -3.25 1.31
CA ILE A 118 0.38 -4.40 1.64
C ILE A 118 0.51 -4.49 3.15
N GLU A 119 0.41 -5.70 3.68
CA GLU A 119 0.50 -5.95 5.12
C GLU A 119 1.28 -7.22 5.43
N ARG A 120 2.27 -7.12 6.33
CA ARG A 120 3.05 -8.27 6.77
C ARG A 120 2.30 -9.04 7.86
N SER A 121 2.09 -10.33 7.64
CA SER A 121 1.50 -11.25 8.61
C SER A 121 2.34 -11.33 9.88
N LYS A 122 1.70 -11.33 11.05
CA LYS A 122 2.38 -11.59 12.32
C LYS A 122 2.79 -13.07 12.35
N SER A 123 4.01 -13.37 12.79
CA SER A 123 4.51 -14.75 12.89
C SER A 123 3.64 -15.65 13.78
N SER A 124 2.86 -15.08 14.71
CA SER A 124 1.89 -15.81 15.53
C SER A 124 0.66 -16.31 14.77
N ASP A 125 0.38 -15.76 13.58
CA ASP A 125 -0.77 -16.15 12.76
C ASP A 125 -0.43 -17.33 11.82
N ILE A 126 0.85 -17.66 11.67
CA ILE A 126 1.32 -18.77 10.82
C ILE A 126 1.06 -20.12 11.52
N SER A 127 1.14 -20.17 12.85
CA SER A 127 0.91 -21.39 13.63
C SER A 127 -0.56 -21.62 14.03
N SER A 128 -1.44 -20.63 13.90
CA SER A 128 -2.86 -20.73 14.28
C SER A 128 -3.83 -20.92 13.10
N ARG A 129 -3.36 -20.87 11.85
CA ARG A 129 -4.20 -20.94 10.63
C ARG A 129 -3.93 -22.12 9.70
N THR A 130 -3.47 -23.25 10.24
CA THR A 130 -3.49 -24.54 9.50
C THR A 130 -4.87 -25.20 9.48
N GLY A 131 -5.91 -24.55 10.00
CA GLY A 131 -7.29 -25.03 9.88
C GLY A 131 -8.32 -23.90 10.04
N LEU A 132 -9.12 -23.71 8.99
CA LEU A 132 -10.36 -22.92 8.91
C LEU A 132 -10.28 -21.37 8.92
N ASP A 133 -11.18 -20.82 8.11
CA ASP A 133 -11.64 -19.43 7.94
C ASP A 133 -10.75 -18.42 7.21
N GLN A 134 -10.77 -18.53 5.88
CA GLN A 134 -10.53 -17.42 4.93
C GLN A 134 -11.64 -16.33 4.96
N SER A 135 -12.53 -16.33 5.96
CA SER A 135 -13.75 -15.50 5.97
C SER A 135 -13.94 -14.66 7.23
N ALA A 136 -12.91 -14.48 8.05
CA ALA A 136 -12.98 -13.52 9.16
C ALA A 136 -12.90 -12.07 8.63
N GLY A 137 -14.02 -11.55 8.14
CA GLY A 137 -14.29 -10.11 8.11
C GLY A 137 -14.76 -9.48 6.80
N PHE A 138 -14.88 -10.22 5.68
CA PHE A 138 -15.55 -9.71 4.48
C PHE A 138 -16.96 -10.26 4.43
N ASN A 139 -17.95 -9.39 4.62
CA ASN A 139 -19.35 -9.71 4.43
C ASN A 139 -19.53 -10.26 3.00
N ASP A 140 -19.96 -11.52 2.82
CA ASP A 140 -20.03 -12.20 1.52
C ASP A 140 -20.83 -11.39 0.48
N ALA A 141 -21.81 -10.60 0.91
CA ALA A 141 -22.58 -9.70 0.05
C ALA A 141 -21.75 -8.60 -0.64
N TRP A 142 -20.56 -8.29 -0.11
CA TRP A 142 -19.64 -7.26 -0.60
C TRP A 142 -18.36 -7.86 -1.20
N ALA A 143 -18.08 -9.14 -0.95
CA ALA A 143 -16.86 -9.81 -1.40
C ALA A 143 -16.71 -9.85 -2.93
N ASP A 144 -17.82 -9.83 -3.68
CA ASP A 144 -17.83 -9.77 -5.15
C ASP A 144 -17.44 -8.39 -5.72
N HIS A 145 -17.38 -7.37 -4.86
CA HIS A 145 -17.12 -6.00 -5.28
C HIS A 145 -15.66 -5.57 -5.01
N PHE A 146 -14.96 -6.24 -4.10
CA PHE A 146 -13.58 -5.92 -3.73
C PHE A 146 -12.63 -6.99 -4.29
N VAL A 147 -11.39 -6.60 -4.57
CA VAL A 147 -10.35 -7.59 -4.88
C VAL A 147 -10.08 -8.36 -3.60
N LYS A 148 -10.27 -9.68 -3.65
CA LYS A 148 -10.05 -10.55 -2.49
C LYS A 148 -8.61 -10.38 -2.00
N PRO A 149 -8.38 -10.20 -0.70
CA PRO A 149 -7.03 -10.15 -0.16
C PRO A 149 -6.28 -11.43 -0.53
N SER A 150 -5.11 -11.28 -1.11
CA SER A 150 -4.25 -12.38 -1.52
C SER A 150 -3.02 -12.43 -0.63
N ARG A 151 -2.52 -13.64 -0.37
CA ARG A 151 -1.34 -13.87 0.48
C ARG A 151 -0.18 -14.37 -0.37
N VAL A 152 0.93 -13.67 -0.30
CA VAL A 152 2.19 -14.03 -0.97
C VAL A 152 3.32 -13.95 0.03
N SER A 153 3.89 -15.12 0.35
CA SER A 153 4.91 -15.23 1.41
C SER A 153 4.37 -14.66 2.74
N ASP A 154 5.14 -13.81 3.41
CA ASP A 154 4.74 -13.12 4.64
C ASP A 154 3.76 -11.96 4.40
N TRP A 155 3.46 -11.60 3.15
CA TRP A 155 2.70 -10.40 2.80
C TRP A 155 1.28 -10.71 2.36
N GLN A 156 0.35 -9.86 2.78
CA GLN A 156 -1.03 -9.83 2.32
C GLN A 156 -1.20 -8.59 1.45
N VAL A 157 -1.58 -8.80 0.19
CA VAL A 157 -1.87 -7.75 -0.79
C VAL A 157 -3.38 -7.58 -0.84
N THR A 158 -3.85 -6.35 -0.64
CA THR A 158 -5.27 -5.98 -0.72
C THR A 158 -5.40 -4.81 -1.66
N SER A 159 -6.30 -4.86 -2.61
CA SER A 159 -6.58 -3.74 -3.51
C SER A 159 -8.08 -3.53 -3.65
N GLY A 160 -8.48 -2.33 -4.06
CA GLY A 160 -9.89 -2.02 -4.18
C GLY A 160 -10.14 -0.68 -4.83
N THR A 161 -11.40 -0.44 -5.18
CA THR A 161 -11.87 0.81 -5.79
C THR A 161 -12.89 1.49 -4.87
N TYR A 162 -12.96 2.82 -4.91
CA TYR A 162 -13.94 3.60 -4.17
C TYR A 162 -14.42 4.85 -4.96
N PRO A 163 -15.73 5.17 -4.96
CA PRO A 163 -16.83 4.32 -4.53
C PRO A 163 -16.96 3.12 -5.48
N MET A 164 -17.36 1.97 -4.94
CA MET A 164 -17.46 0.71 -5.67
C MET A 164 -18.38 0.85 -6.89
N ALA A 165 -17.81 1.11 -8.05
CA ALA A 165 -18.56 1.02 -9.28
C ALA A 165 -18.49 -0.43 -9.73
N ARG A 166 -19.64 -1.08 -9.91
CA ARG A 166 -19.76 -2.22 -10.85
C ARG A 166 -19.35 -1.71 -12.23
N ASP A 167 -18.06 -1.56 -12.44
CA ASP A 167 -17.51 -1.05 -13.70
C ASP A 167 -17.18 -2.23 -14.60
N ALA A 168 -18.22 -3.04 -14.87
CA ALA A 168 -18.16 -4.12 -15.84
C ALA A 168 -17.76 -3.60 -17.24
N ARG A 169 -17.96 -2.29 -17.48
CA ARG A 169 -17.65 -1.63 -18.73
C ARG A 169 -16.22 -1.08 -18.71
N ALA A 170 -15.86 -0.15 -17.83
CA ALA A 170 -14.56 0.51 -17.87
C ALA A 170 -13.40 -0.27 -17.22
N ARG A 171 -13.57 -1.57 -16.94
CA ARG A 171 -12.50 -2.52 -16.55
C ARG A 171 -11.62 -2.07 -15.38
N ARG A 172 -12.08 -1.11 -14.57
CA ARG A 172 -11.32 -0.57 -13.43
C ARG A 172 -11.00 -1.65 -12.40
N LEU A 173 -11.94 -2.57 -12.19
CA LEU A 173 -11.70 -3.75 -11.35
C LEU A 173 -10.53 -4.58 -11.91
N GLN A 174 -10.51 -4.86 -13.21
CA GLN A 174 -9.44 -5.63 -13.86
C GLN A 174 -8.09 -4.92 -13.77
N SER A 175 -8.05 -3.59 -13.86
CA SER A 175 -6.83 -2.81 -13.66
C SER A 175 -6.27 -2.96 -12.24
N VAL A 176 -7.15 -2.98 -11.24
CA VAL A 176 -6.77 -3.10 -9.83
C VAL A 176 -6.47 -4.55 -9.43
N GLU A 177 -7.10 -5.53 -10.07
CA GLU A 177 -6.73 -6.94 -10.02
C GLU A 177 -5.35 -7.17 -10.63
N LEU A 178 -5.07 -6.58 -11.79
CA LEU A 178 -3.76 -6.63 -12.42
C LEU A 178 -2.70 -6.00 -11.52
N LEU A 179 -2.98 -4.85 -10.91
CA LEU A 179 -2.09 -4.22 -9.93
C LEU A 179 -1.75 -5.17 -8.76
N ALA A 180 -2.75 -5.86 -8.21
CA ALA A 180 -2.54 -6.84 -7.17
C ALA A 180 -1.65 -7.99 -7.67
N GLN A 181 -1.96 -8.57 -8.83
CA GLN A 181 -1.18 -9.66 -9.44
C GLN A 181 0.27 -9.26 -9.73
N THR A 182 0.50 -8.06 -10.25
CA THR A 182 1.86 -7.52 -10.49
C THR A 182 2.62 -7.36 -9.17
N THR A 183 1.96 -6.82 -8.15
CA THR A 183 2.55 -6.65 -6.81
C THR A 183 2.89 -8.00 -6.18
N GLU A 184 2.00 -8.97 -6.31
CA GLU A 184 2.24 -10.35 -5.89
C GLU A 184 3.39 -11.01 -6.61
N ALA A 185 3.47 -10.85 -7.94
CA ALA A 185 4.57 -11.40 -8.72
C ALA A 185 5.92 -10.86 -8.24
N TYR A 186 6.00 -9.55 -8.00
CA TYR A 186 7.17 -8.88 -7.44
C TYR A 186 7.57 -9.43 -6.05
N PHE A 187 6.64 -9.53 -5.11
CA PHE A 187 6.97 -10.08 -3.79
C PHE A 187 7.26 -11.59 -3.81
N ARG A 188 6.75 -12.32 -4.80
CA ARG A 188 7.03 -13.75 -4.98
C ARG A 188 8.44 -13.98 -5.51
N THR A 189 8.89 -13.20 -6.50
CA THR A 189 10.27 -13.28 -7.01
C THR A 189 11.27 -12.87 -5.93
N ARG A 190 10.97 -11.81 -5.17
CA ARG A 190 11.80 -11.34 -4.07
C ARG A 190 11.85 -12.30 -2.88
N GLY A 191 10.70 -12.82 -2.44
CA GLY A 191 10.60 -13.75 -1.31
C GLY A 191 11.36 -15.07 -1.54
N ALA A 192 11.57 -15.46 -2.80
CA ALA A 192 12.41 -16.59 -3.16
C ALA A 192 13.92 -16.31 -2.98
N GLN A 193 14.34 -15.04 -2.99
CA GLN A 193 15.74 -14.63 -2.86
C GLN A 193 16.13 -14.24 -1.42
N GLU A 194 15.23 -13.65 -0.64
CA GLU A 194 15.54 -13.15 0.71
C GLU A 194 14.50 -13.62 1.75
N HIS A 195 14.78 -14.72 2.43
CA HIS A 195 14.00 -15.16 3.59
C HIS A 195 14.36 -14.30 4.82
N SER A 196 13.83 -13.08 4.95
CA SER A 196 13.58 -12.37 6.23
C SER A 196 13.58 -10.84 6.14
N THR A 197 14.06 -10.24 5.05
CA THR A 197 14.16 -8.78 4.93
C THR A 197 12.75 -8.21 4.76
N GLY A 198 12.37 -7.25 5.63
CA GLY A 198 11.10 -6.55 5.43
C GLY A 198 11.16 -5.61 4.23
N LEU A 199 10.36 -4.55 4.25
CA LEU A 199 10.39 -3.57 3.15
C LEU A 199 11.75 -2.88 3.05
N SER A 200 12.21 -2.76 1.82
CA SER A 200 13.33 -1.95 1.39
C SER A 200 12.81 -0.65 0.75
N PRO A 201 13.66 0.36 0.60
CA PRO A 201 13.31 1.55 -0.19
C PRO A 201 12.82 1.20 -1.59
N GLY A 202 13.45 0.21 -2.23
CA GLY A 202 13.10 -0.22 -3.60
C GLY A 202 11.67 -0.74 -3.73
N ASP A 203 11.16 -1.47 -2.72
CA ASP A 203 9.78 -1.95 -2.74
C ASP A 203 8.78 -0.80 -2.70
N VAL A 204 9.07 0.22 -1.89
CA VAL A 204 8.20 1.39 -1.75
C VAL A 204 8.16 2.15 -3.08
N TRP A 205 9.30 2.29 -3.76
CA TRP A 205 9.37 2.88 -5.10
C TRP A 205 8.61 2.06 -6.14
N PHE A 206 8.78 0.74 -6.15
CA PHE A 206 8.06 -0.17 -7.04
C PHE A 206 6.54 -0.03 -6.87
N LEU A 207 6.04 -0.11 -5.63
CA LEU A 207 4.60 -0.04 -5.34
C LEU A 207 3.99 1.27 -5.83
N MET A 208 4.70 2.36 -5.59
CA MET A 208 4.27 3.69 -5.97
C MET A 208 4.28 3.90 -7.48
N GLN A 209 5.29 3.38 -8.18
CA GLN A 209 5.32 3.38 -9.65
C GLN A 209 4.17 2.54 -10.23
N ALA A 210 3.93 1.35 -9.68
CA ALA A 210 2.83 0.48 -10.11
C ALA A 210 1.46 1.16 -9.94
N VAL A 211 1.24 1.83 -8.81
CA VAL A 211 0.02 2.62 -8.56
C VAL A 211 -0.09 3.78 -9.56
N ASN A 212 0.99 4.51 -9.81
CA ASN A 212 0.99 5.62 -10.76
C ASN A 212 0.72 5.17 -12.21
N ILE A 213 1.24 4.01 -12.65
CA ILE A 213 0.94 3.41 -13.96
C ILE A 213 -0.55 3.13 -14.10
N VAL A 214 -1.18 2.55 -13.08
CA VAL A 214 -2.63 2.26 -13.11
C VAL A 214 -3.45 3.56 -13.15
N ALA A 215 -3.02 4.59 -12.41
CA ALA A 215 -3.70 5.88 -12.39
C ALA A 215 -3.60 6.64 -13.72
N SER A 216 -2.46 6.56 -14.42
CA SER A 216 -2.25 7.22 -15.72
C SER A 216 -3.07 6.58 -16.84
N HIS A 217 -3.39 5.29 -16.72
CA HIS A 217 -4.18 4.53 -17.70
C HIS A 217 -5.67 4.56 -17.37
N ALA A 218 -6.24 5.77 -17.31
CA ALA A 218 -7.66 5.95 -17.11
C ALA A 218 -8.45 5.44 -18.33
N ILE A 219 -9.22 4.37 -18.14
CA ILE A 219 -10.08 3.81 -19.20
C ILE A 219 -11.33 4.70 -19.34
N PRO A 220 -11.52 5.39 -20.47
CA PRO A 220 -12.65 6.30 -20.66
C PRO A 220 -13.98 5.55 -20.72
N TYR A 221 -15.02 6.15 -20.14
CA TYR A 221 -16.37 5.55 -20.11
C TYR A 221 -17.05 5.51 -21.48
N TYR A 222 -16.60 6.33 -22.43
CA TYR A 222 -17.28 6.52 -23.72
C TYR A 222 -16.85 5.56 -24.83
N ASP A 223 -15.76 4.81 -24.67
CA ASP A 223 -15.33 3.78 -25.66
C ASP A 223 -16.25 2.54 -25.69
N PHE A 224 -17.31 2.53 -24.89
CA PHE A 224 -18.27 1.42 -24.82
C PHE A 224 -19.52 1.60 -25.68
N ASN A 225 -19.69 2.75 -26.34
CA ASN A 225 -20.78 2.97 -27.29
C ASN A 225 -20.38 2.50 -28.70
N GLU A 226 -20.34 1.19 -28.94
CA GLU A 226 -20.53 0.64 -30.30
C GLU A 226 -20.78 -0.87 -30.25
N SER A 227 -22.05 -1.27 -30.28
CA SER A 227 -22.59 -2.61 -30.61
C SER A 227 -22.44 -3.79 -29.62
N GLY A 228 -23.57 -4.42 -29.31
CA GLY A 228 -23.72 -5.44 -28.28
C GLY A 228 -23.16 -6.81 -28.63
N ASN A 229 -22.38 -7.39 -27.70
CA ASN A 229 -22.40 -8.79 -27.26
C ASN A 229 -21.21 -8.99 -26.28
N ASP A 230 -21.53 -9.14 -25.01
CA ASP A 230 -20.69 -8.73 -23.87
C ASP A 230 -19.77 -9.83 -23.29
N ARG A 231 -19.23 -10.73 -24.12
CA ARG A 231 -18.40 -11.86 -23.61
C ARG A 231 -17.06 -12.10 -24.30
N GLY A 232 -16.61 -11.21 -25.18
CA GLY A 232 -15.36 -11.45 -25.92
C GLY A 232 -14.64 -10.20 -26.45
N ARG A 233 -14.90 -9.01 -25.91
CA ARG A 233 -14.16 -7.82 -26.36
C ARG A 233 -12.71 -7.92 -25.94
N GLU A 234 -11.81 -7.87 -26.93
CA GLU A 234 -10.39 -7.67 -26.69
C GLU A 234 -10.18 -6.42 -25.82
N PRO A 235 -9.22 -6.44 -24.87
CA PRO A 235 -8.81 -5.25 -24.14
C PRO A 235 -8.52 -4.07 -25.07
N CYS A 236 -8.95 -2.88 -24.66
CA CYS A 236 -8.56 -1.67 -25.37
C CYS A 236 -7.05 -1.50 -25.29
N GLU A 237 -6.47 -0.80 -26.26
CA GLU A 237 -5.03 -0.52 -26.35
C GLU A 237 -4.48 0.05 -25.03
N THR A 238 -5.24 0.93 -24.36
CA THR A 238 -4.91 1.48 -23.04
C THR A 238 -4.65 0.40 -21.98
N TRP A 239 -5.47 -0.66 -21.94
CA TRP A 239 -5.30 -1.74 -20.97
C TRP A 239 -4.07 -2.60 -21.29
N TYR A 240 -3.81 -2.86 -22.57
CA TYR A 240 -2.61 -3.58 -23.00
C TYR A 240 -1.33 -2.80 -22.70
N ASN A 241 -1.34 -1.49 -22.93
CA ASN A 241 -0.21 -0.61 -22.61
C ASN A 241 0.06 -0.61 -21.10
N MET A 242 -0.98 -0.43 -20.28
CA MET A 242 -0.88 -0.53 -18.82
C MET A 242 -0.28 -1.87 -18.39
N LYS A 243 -0.77 -2.97 -18.96
CA LYS A 243 -0.26 -4.31 -18.65
C LYS A 243 1.21 -4.46 -19.04
N SER A 244 1.58 -4.02 -20.24
CA SER A 244 2.97 -4.07 -20.70
C SER A 244 3.89 -3.23 -19.81
N GLU A 245 3.48 -2.04 -19.39
CA GLU A 245 4.26 -1.21 -18.47
C GLU A 245 4.43 -1.86 -17.10
N LEU A 246 3.38 -2.47 -16.54
CA LEU A 246 3.46 -3.20 -15.27
C LEU A 246 4.36 -4.45 -15.37
N GLU A 247 4.31 -5.18 -16.49
CA GLU A 247 5.19 -6.32 -16.74
C GLU A 247 6.65 -5.90 -16.90
N LEU A 248 6.90 -4.79 -17.61
CA LEU A 248 8.23 -4.20 -17.73
C LEU A 248 8.76 -3.72 -16.37
N LEU A 249 7.90 -3.15 -15.52
CA LEU A 249 8.29 -2.72 -14.18
C LEU A 249 8.78 -3.90 -13.33
N VAL A 250 8.10 -5.05 -13.37
CA VAL A 250 8.53 -6.27 -12.66
C VAL A 250 9.82 -6.84 -13.25
N ALA A 251 10.04 -6.70 -14.56
CA ALA A 251 11.27 -7.19 -15.20
C ALA A 251 12.52 -6.34 -14.89
N GLN A 252 12.34 -5.08 -14.45
CA GLN A 252 13.43 -4.17 -14.10
C GLN A 252 13.96 -4.34 -12.68
N THR A 253 13.24 -5.08 -11.84
CA THR A 253 13.59 -5.32 -10.43
C THR A 253 14.31 -6.63 -10.23
#